data_AF-A0A084JSM8-F1
#
_entry.id   AF-A0A084JSM8-F1
#
_cell.length_a   1.000
_cell.length_b   1.000
_cell.length_c   1.000
_cell.angle_alpha   90.00
_cell.angle_beta   90.00
_cell.angle_gamma   90.00
#
_symmetry.space_group_name_H-M   'P 1'
#
loop_
_entity.id
_entity.type
_entity.pdbx_description
1 polymer ?
#
loop_
_entity_poly.entity_id
_entity_poly.type
_entity_poly.pdbx_seq_one_letter_code
_entity_poly.pdbx_strand_id
1 'polypeptide(L)'
;PCVFTAGSTADTSNPIWQAADCDGDGETNGDDPAPFDPCVGVELANVDLSDNNTDWYNADCDGDGVINGLELDPDMDGIAGPNGTDLNDPCDYNEDDVVNGTQAEPWLSADCDGDGVLNSAEIANGTDPTDACDYIDGAATVPATSMGDC
;
A
#
# COMPACT_ATOMS: atom_id res chain seq x y z
N PRO A 1 11.16 15.63 -16.91
CA PRO A 1 9.73 15.79 -17.32
C PRO A 1 8.80 15.82 -16.09
N CYS A 2 9.20 15.18 -15.00
CA CYS A 2 8.41 15.01 -13.77
C CYS A 2 8.64 16.08 -12.69
N VAL A 3 9.68 16.92 -12.83
CA VAL A 3 9.96 17.98 -11.87
C VAL A 3 9.21 19.25 -12.27
N PHE A 4 8.14 19.53 -11.54
CA PHE A 4 7.32 20.73 -11.70
C PHE A 4 7.72 21.80 -10.69
N THR A 5 7.82 23.05 -11.13
CA THR A 5 7.88 24.18 -10.18
C THR A 5 6.56 24.20 -9.40
N ALA A 6 6.61 24.42 -8.08
CA ALA A 6 5.40 24.52 -7.26
C ALA A 6 4.38 25.50 -7.89
N GLY A 7 3.17 25.01 -8.14
CA GLY A 7 2.10 25.77 -8.80
C GLY A 7 2.08 25.70 -10.33
N SER A 8 2.97 24.92 -10.96
CA SER A 8 2.84 24.59 -12.39
C SER A 8 1.93 23.37 -12.60
N THR A 9 1.22 23.37 -13.72
CA THR A 9 0.39 22.25 -14.18
C THR A 9 1.12 21.55 -15.31
N ALA A 10 1.06 20.21 -15.35
CA ALA A 10 1.63 19.43 -16.45
C ALA A 10 1.02 19.85 -17.80
N ASP A 11 1.87 19.99 -18.83
CA ASP A 11 1.42 20.15 -20.20
C ASP A 11 1.15 18.77 -20.78
N THR A 12 -0.11 18.33 -20.69
CA THR A 12 -0.55 17.01 -21.14
C THR A 12 -0.46 16.83 -22.65
N SER A 13 -0.14 17.87 -23.43
CA SER A 13 0.09 17.76 -24.87
C SER A 13 1.56 17.54 -25.25
N ASN A 14 2.48 17.63 -24.29
CA ASN A 14 3.91 17.47 -24.52
C ASN A 14 4.28 15.98 -24.63
N PRO A 15 4.80 15.52 -25.78
CA PRO A 15 5.13 14.10 -25.98
C PRO A 15 6.27 13.60 -25.08
N ILE A 16 7.17 14.48 -24.62
CA ILE A 16 8.24 14.10 -23.67
C ILE A 16 7.65 13.87 -22.27
N TRP A 17 6.61 14.62 -21.92
CA TRP A 17 5.91 14.39 -20.65
C TRP A 17 5.06 13.13 -20.76
N GLN A 18 4.27 12.96 -21.83
CA GLN A 18 3.42 11.77 -22.00
C GLN A 18 4.22 10.46 -21.98
N ALA A 19 5.45 10.44 -22.51
CA ALA A 19 6.30 9.25 -22.56
C ALA A 19 7.19 9.06 -21.31
N ALA A 20 7.09 9.94 -20.32
CA ALA A 20 7.75 9.73 -19.03
C ALA A 20 6.80 8.98 -18.11
N ASP A 21 7.38 8.29 -17.13
CA ASP A 21 6.72 7.69 -15.98
C ASP A 21 7.23 8.47 -14.76
N CYS A 22 6.34 9.15 -14.05
CA CYS A 22 6.73 10.18 -13.10
C CYS A 22 6.66 9.78 -11.64
N ASP A 23 5.78 8.85 -11.29
CA ASP A 23 5.75 8.17 -10.00
C ASP A 23 6.47 6.82 -10.05
N GLY A 24 6.75 6.28 -11.24
CA GLY A 24 7.54 5.06 -11.41
C GLY A 24 6.71 3.79 -11.24
N ASP A 25 5.39 3.86 -11.46
CA ASP A 25 4.46 2.74 -11.33
C ASP A 25 4.45 1.80 -12.56
N GLY A 26 5.33 2.07 -13.53
CA GLY A 26 5.48 1.28 -14.74
C GLY A 26 4.60 1.76 -15.89
N GLU A 27 3.68 2.70 -15.66
CA GLU A 27 2.85 3.30 -16.69
C GLU A 27 3.36 4.68 -17.11
N THR A 28 3.19 5.02 -18.40
CA THR A 28 3.57 6.35 -18.85
C THR A 28 2.48 7.36 -18.50
N ASN A 29 2.85 8.61 -18.22
CA ASN A 29 1.92 9.70 -17.89
C ASN A 29 0.79 9.90 -18.92
N GLY A 30 0.97 9.45 -20.17
CA GLY A 30 -0.04 9.51 -21.22
C GLY A 30 -1.13 8.45 -21.12
N ASP A 31 -0.81 7.31 -20.50
CA ASP A 31 -1.67 6.14 -20.31
C ASP A 31 -2.14 6.01 -18.84
N ASP A 32 -1.42 6.63 -17.91
CA ASP A 32 -1.70 6.63 -16.47
C ASP A 32 -2.82 7.63 -16.08
N PRO A 33 -3.88 7.17 -15.36
CA PRO A 33 -4.92 8.04 -14.80
C PRO A 33 -4.44 9.04 -13.74
N ALA A 34 -3.33 8.79 -13.04
CA ALA A 34 -2.79 9.65 -12.00
C ALA A 34 -1.24 9.73 -12.03
N PRO A 35 -0.64 10.49 -12.99
CA PRO A 35 0.81 10.60 -13.26
C PRO A 35 1.79 11.01 -12.14
N PHE A 36 1.33 11.15 -10.90
CA PHE A 36 2.13 11.49 -9.74
C PHE A 36 1.65 10.78 -8.48
N ASP A 37 0.75 9.81 -8.62
CA ASP A 37 0.17 9.04 -7.53
C ASP A 37 0.53 7.57 -7.75
N PRO A 38 1.62 7.10 -7.12
CA PRO A 38 2.14 5.75 -7.36
C PRO A 38 1.13 4.64 -7.06
N CYS A 39 0.06 4.92 -6.33
CA CYS A 39 -0.93 3.92 -5.93
C CYS A 39 -2.13 3.84 -6.87
N VAL A 40 -2.11 4.56 -8.00
CA VAL A 40 -3.23 4.65 -8.91
C VAL A 40 -2.76 4.50 -10.35
N GLY A 41 -3.18 3.41 -11.02
CA GLY A 41 -2.87 3.21 -12.43
C GLY A 41 -1.83 2.12 -12.72
N VAL A 42 -1.17 1.61 -11.68
CA VAL A 42 -0.10 0.62 -11.76
C VAL A 42 -0.43 -0.60 -12.63
N GLU A 43 0.53 -0.95 -13.50
CA GLU A 43 0.61 -2.25 -14.18
C GLU A 43 1.87 -2.97 -13.67
N LEU A 44 1.70 -3.88 -12.71
CA LEU A 44 2.81 -4.58 -12.03
C LEU A 44 3.78 -5.29 -12.97
N ALA A 45 3.36 -5.63 -14.20
CA ALA A 45 4.22 -6.24 -15.20
C ALA A 45 5.29 -5.28 -15.77
N ASN A 46 5.09 -3.97 -15.63
CA ASN A 46 5.94 -2.92 -16.20
C ASN A 46 6.83 -2.22 -15.17
N VAL A 47 6.58 -2.42 -13.88
CA VAL A 47 7.39 -1.90 -12.78
C VAL A 47 8.83 -2.45 -12.84
N ASP A 48 9.82 -1.59 -12.63
CA ASP A 48 11.23 -1.97 -12.51
C ASP A 48 11.63 -2.17 -11.03
N LEU A 49 11.59 -3.42 -10.58
CA LEU A 49 11.97 -3.79 -9.20
C LEU A 49 13.47 -3.68 -8.91
N SER A 50 14.30 -3.48 -9.95
CA SER A 50 15.72 -3.21 -9.75
C SER A 50 16.01 -1.74 -9.42
N ASP A 51 15.04 -0.83 -9.60
CA ASP A 51 15.10 0.57 -9.19
C ASP A 51 14.32 0.80 -7.89
N ASN A 52 15.01 0.69 -6.75
CA ASN A 52 14.43 0.89 -5.43
C ASN A 52 14.28 2.36 -5.00
N ASN A 53 14.42 3.31 -5.93
CA ASN A 53 14.35 4.74 -5.65
C ASN A 53 13.23 5.45 -6.43
N THR A 54 12.28 4.70 -7.00
CA THR A 54 11.06 5.28 -7.56
C THR A 54 10.08 5.68 -6.46
N ASP A 55 9.12 6.57 -6.78
CA ASP A 55 8.07 6.93 -5.82
C ASP A 55 7.16 5.72 -5.56
N TRP A 56 6.87 4.91 -6.58
CA TRP A 56 6.15 3.65 -6.49
C TRP A 56 6.82 2.64 -5.55
N TYR A 57 8.12 2.41 -5.68
CA TYR A 57 8.80 1.40 -4.86
C TYR A 57 8.74 1.75 -3.37
N ASN A 58 8.80 3.04 -3.06
CA ASN A 58 8.83 3.57 -1.70
C ASN A 58 7.44 3.96 -1.16
N ALA A 59 6.39 3.81 -1.96
CA ALA A 59 5.02 4.00 -1.51
C ALA A 59 4.55 2.80 -0.70
N ASP A 60 3.50 3.02 0.09
CA ASP A 60 2.78 2.04 0.91
C ASP A 60 1.31 2.25 0.55
N CYS A 61 0.82 1.47 -0.41
CA CYS A 61 -0.43 1.78 -1.11
C CYS A 61 -1.69 1.33 -0.40
N ASP A 62 -1.60 0.26 0.40
CA ASP A 62 -2.67 -0.20 1.27
C ASP A 62 -2.52 0.32 2.72
N GLY A 63 -1.40 0.96 3.02
CA GLY A 63 -1.18 1.67 4.27
C GLY A 63 -0.87 0.74 5.43
N ASP A 64 -0.45 -0.50 5.20
CA ASP A 64 -0.17 -1.47 6.26
C ASP A 64 1.19 -1.25 6.96
N GLY A 65 1.99 -0.32 6.44
CA GLY A 65 3.30 0.05 6.96
C GLY A 65 4.47 -0.70 6.31
N VAL A 66 4.22 -1.52 5.30
CA VAL A 66 5.21 -2.13 4.41
C VAL A 66 5.18 -1.37 3.08
N ILE A 67 6.35 -1.16 2.47
CA ILE A 67 6.43 -0.46 1.18
C ILE A 67 6.23 -1.45 0.03
N ASN A 68 5.59 -1.01 -1.06
CA ASN A 68 5.27 -1.81 -2.25
C ASN A 68 6.45 -2.66 -2.74
N GLY A 69 7.65 -2.08 -2.78
CA GLY A 69 8.85 -2.79 -3.23
C GLY A 69 9.23 -3.96 -2.33
N LEU A 70 9.07 -3.82 -1.02
CA LEU A 70 9.34 -4.87 -0.03
C LEU A 70 8.25 -5.94 -0.02
N GLU A 71 7.01 -5.55 -0.29
CA GLU A 71 5.90 -6.49 -0.46
C GLU A 71 6.05 -7.33 -1.72
N LEU A 72 6.42 -6.73 -2.84
CA LEU A 72 6.50 -7.44 -4.11
C LEU A 72 7.82 -8.20 -4.28
N ASP A 73 8.95 -7.66 -3.84
CA ASP A 73 10.29 -8.26 -3.90
C ASP A 73 10.98 -8.19 -2.52
N PRO A 74 10.64 -9.11 -1.60
CA PRO A 74 11.17 -9.08 -0.24
C PRO A 74 12.68 -9.32 -0.13
N ASP A 75 13.29 -9.98 -1.12
CA ASP A 75 14.73 -10.31 -1.10
C ASP A 75 15.60 -9.36 -1.94
N MET A 76 14.97 -8.38 -2.59
CA MET A 76 15.57 -7.29 -3.36
C MET A 76 16.47 -7.81 -4.50
N ASP A 77 16.08 -8.91 -5.15
CA ASP A 77 16.82 -9.48 -6.27
C ASP A 77 16.38 -8.95 -7.65
N GLY A 78 15.37 -8.07 -7.67
CA GLY A 78 14.75 -7.46 -8.84
C GLY A 78 13.68 -8.36 -9.48
N ILE A 79 13.24 -9.41 -8.79
CA ILE A 79 12.22 -10.37 -9.22
C ILE A 79 11.17 -10.46 -8.13
N ALA A 80 9.89 -10.45 -8.51
CA ALA A 80 8.81 -10.59 -7.54
C ALA A 80 8.87 -11.93 -6.77
N GLY A 81 8.62 -11.87 -5.46
CA GLY A 81 8.77 -12.95 -4.50
C GLY A 81 10.24 -13.27 -4.16
N PRO A 82 10.50 -14.34 -3.39
CA PRO A 82 9.56 -15.25 -2.75
C PRO A 82 8.94 -14.66 -1.47
N ASN A 83 7.75 -15.16 -1.10
CA ASN A 83 6.98 -14.69 0.07
C ASN A 83 6.59 -13.21 0.02
N GLY A 84 6.35 -12.70 -1.19
CA GLY A 84 5.74 -11.39 -1.33
C GLY A 84 4.28 -11.41 -0.84
N THR A 85 3.81 -10.22 -0.47
CA THR A 85 2.46 -9.93 -0.01
C THR A 85 1.70 -9.15 -1.09
N ASP A 86 0.39 -8.96 -0.91
CA ASP A 86 -0.43 -8.19 -1.83
C ASP A 86 -0.47 -6.71 -1.44
N LEU A 87 0.25 -5.88 -2.21
CA LEU A 87 0.33 -4.42 -2.04
C LEU A 87 -0.99 -3.61 -2.05
N ASN A 88 -2.11 -4.27 -2.32
CA ASN A 88 -3.44 -3.66 -2.26
C ASN A 88 -4.35 -4.30 -1.19
N ASP A 89 -3.87 -5.32 -0.48
CA ASP A 89 -4.59 -5.96 0.61
C ASP A 89 -3.96 -5.53 1.93
N PRO A 90 -4.55 -4.55 2.64
CA PRO A 90 -3.99 -4.03 3.89
C PRO A 90 -3.91 -5.08 5.01
N CYS A 91 -4.40 -6.31 4.81
CA CYS A 91 -4.29 -7.38 5.79
C CYS A 91 -3.36 -8.52 5.35
N ASP A 92 -2.70 -8.38 4.21
CA ASP A 92 -1.66 -9.29 3.74
C ASP A 92 -0.29 -8.62 3.90
N TYR A 93 0.36 -8.80 5.04
CA TYR A 93 1.71 -8.30 5.27
C TYR A 93 2.54 -9.17 6.19
N ASN A 94 3.86 -9.01 6.14
CA ASN A 94 4.77 -9.61 7.09
C ASN A 94 5.00 -8.64 8.26
N GLU A 95 4.61 -9.01 9.48
CA GLU A 95 4.79 -8.17 10.68
C GLU A 95 6.25 -7.75 10.92
N ASP A 96 7.22 -8.57 10.52
CA ASP A 96 8.66 -8.27 10.66
C ASP A 96 9.12 -7.11 9.76
N ASP A 97 8.37 -6.81 8.69
CA ASP A 97 8.69 -5.78 7.69
C ASP A 97 7.99 -4.44 7.95
N VAL A 98 6.99 -4.43 8.85
CA VAL A 98 6.20 -3.23 9.19
C VAL A 98 7.06 -2.15 9.86
N VAL A 99 6.97 -0.93 9.33
CA VAL A 99 7.56 0.24 9.98
C VAL A 99 6.57 0.80 11.01
N ASN A 100 6.76 0.44 12.29
CA ASN A 100 5.83 0.84 13.35
C ASN A 100 5.51 2.34 13.37
N GLY A 101 4.21 2.66 13.34
CA GLY A 101 3.69 4.03 13.33
C GLY A 101 3.55 4.68 11.96
N THR A 102 3.78 3.94 10.86
CA THR A 102 3.48 4.41 9.48
C THR A 102 2.15 3.92 8.93
N GLN A 103 1.52 2.93 9.59
CA GLN A 103 0.19 2.42 9.23
C GLN A 103 -0.85 3.55 9.07
N ALA A 104 -1.59 3.48 7.98
CA ALA A 104 -2.47 4.53 7.48
C ALA A 104 -3.76 3.95 6.88
N GLU A 105 -4.56 4.77 6.21
CA GLU A 105 -5.63 4.24 5.36
C GLU A 105 -5.01 3.68 4.07
N PRO A 106 -5.54 2.60 3.49
CA PRO A 106 -6.69 1.78 3.92
C PRO A 106 -6.59 0.94 5.21
N TRP A 107 -5.42 0.51 5.67
CA TRP A 107 -5.24 -0.39 6.83
C TRP A 107 -6.04 -0.01 8.08
N LEU A 108 -6.12 1.27 8.42
CA LEU A 108 -6.88 1.76 9.58
C LEU A 108 -8.38 1.45 9.53
N SER A 109 -8.94 1.30 8.33
CA SER A 109 -10.34 0.95 8.10
C SER A 109 -10.57 -0.53 7.80
N ALA A 110 -9.52 -1.34 7.81
CA ALA A 110 -9.61 -2.79 7.71
C ALA A 110 -9.90 -3.44 9.09
N ASP A 111 -10.31 -4.71 9.03
CA ASP A 111 -10.58 -5.62 10.15
C ASP A 111 -9.75 -6.88 9.84
N CYS A 112 -8.47 -6.85 10.20
CA CYS A 112 -7.50 -7.81 9.67
C CYS A 112 -7.54 -9.17 10.34
N ASP A 113 -7.95 -9.23 11.60
CA ASP A 113 -8.17 -10.48 12.31
C ASP A 113 -9.59 -11.06 12.10
N GLY A 114 -10.51 -10.22 11.61
CA GLY A 114 -11.86 -10.57 11.20
C GLY A 114 -12.87 -10.61 12.34
N ASP A 115 -12.57 -10.04 13.50
CA ASP A 115 -13.41 -10.09 14.70
C ASP A 115 -14.61 -9.12 14.67
N GLY A 116 -14.64 -8.23 13.67
CA GLY A 116 -15.67 -7.22 13.46
C GLY A 116 -15.34 -5.83 14.01
N VAL A 117 -14.17 -5.66 14.63
CA VAL A 117 -13.59 -4.40 15.10
C VAL A 117 -12.58 -3.92 14.05
N LEU A 118 -12.51 -2.60 13.83
CA LEU A 118 -11.54 -2.06 12.87
C LEU A 118 -10.19 -1.85 13.55
N ASN A 119 -9.09 -2.02 12.82
CA ASN A 119 -7.73 -1.82 13.29
C ASN A 119 -7.55 -0.46 14.03
N SER A 120 -8.14 0.61 13.48
CA SER A 120 -8.11 1.93 14.12
C SER A 120 -8.83 2.00 15.46
N ALA A 121 -9.91 1.24 15.64
CA ALA A 121 -10.66 1.15 16.89
C ALA A 121 -9.91 0.30 17.93
N GLU A 122 -9.23 -0.75 17.50
CA GLU A 122 -8.41 -1.61 18.35
C GLU A 122 -7.20 -0.87 18.90
N ILE A 123 -6.45 -0.16 18.04
CA ILE A 123 -5.36 0.74 18.48
C ILE A 123 -5.87 1.75 19.51
N ALA A 124 -7.04 2.36 19.28
CA ALA A 124 -7.60 3.36 20.18
C ALA A 124 -8.00 2.75 21.54
N ASN A 125 -8.38 1.48 21.57
CA ASN A 125 -8.78 0.74 22.77
C ASN A 125 -7.62 -0.01 23.43
N GLY A 126 -6.48 -0.12 22.75
CA GLY A 126 -5.30 -0.86 23.21
C GLY A 126 -5.43 -2.36 23.08
N THR A 127 -6.18 -2.85 22.09
CA THR A 127 -6.25 -4.25 21.70
C THR A 127 -5.43 -4.51 20.42
N ASP A 128 -5.24 -5.77 20.05
CA ASP A 128 -4.34 -6.22 18.98
C ASP A 128 -5.06 -6.48 17.64
N PRO A 129 -4.81 -5.66 16.59
CA PRO A 129 -5.45 -5.80 15.27
C PRO A 129 -5.22 -7.12 14.51
N THR A 130 -4.37 -8.01 15.03
CA THR A 130 -4.09 -9.32 14.42
C THR A 130 -4.55 -10.50 15.29
N ASP A 131 -5.17 -10.25 16.46
CA ASP A 131 -5.67 -11.29 17.36
C ASP A 131 -7.18 -11.19 17.57
N ALA A 132 -7.94 -12.04 16.85
CA ALA A 132 -9.41 -12.07 16.90
C ALA A 132 -10.01 -12.39 18.28
N CYS A 133 -9.19 -12.71 19.29
CA CYS A 133 -9.62 -12.88 20.68
C CYS A 133 -9.20 -11.72 21.60
N ASP A 134 -8.44 -10.74 21.12
CA ASP A 134 -8.10 -9.52 21.83
C ASP A 134 -9.05 -8.39 21.40
N TYR A 135 -10.25 -8.38 21.97
CA TYR A 135 -11.21 -7.31 21.71
C TYR A 135 -12.03 -6.94 22.95
N ILE A 136 -12.69 -5.79 22.88
CA ILE A 136 -13.66 -5.36 23.90
C ILE A 136 -15.06 -5.81 23.50
N ASP A 137 -15.71 -6.59 24.36
CA ASP A 137 -17.10 -7.04 24.16
C ASP A 137 -18.03 -5.90 23.72
N GLY A 138 -18.61 -6.06 22.52
CA GLY A 138 -19.53 -5.09 21.93
C GLY A 138 -18.87 -3.94 21.17
N ALA A 139 -17.55 -3.98 20.93
CA ALA A 139 -16.84 -3.00 20.11
C ALA A 139 -17.03 -3.20 18.60
N ALA A 140 -17.52 -4.36 18.15
CA ALA A 140 -17.69 -4.66 16.73
C ALA A 140 -18.57 -3.63 16.01
N THR A 141 -18.07 -3.11 14.89
CA THR A 141 -18.74 -2.12 14.03
C THR A 141 -18.95 -2.60 12.60
N VAL A 142 -18.28 -3.67 12.20
CA VAL A 142 -18.45 -4.34 10.91
C VAL A 142 -18.81 -5.82 11.11
N PRO A 143 -19.31 -6.53 10.08
CA PRO A 143 -19.59 -7.96 10.19
C PRO A 143 -18.30 -8.76 10.37
N ALA A 144 -18.19 -9.48 11.49
CA ALA A 144 -17.09 -10.42 11.71
C ALA A 144 -17.02 -11.47 10.59
N THR A 145 -15.81 -11.73 10.10
CA THR A 145 -15.50 -12.75 9.09
C THR A 145 -14.76 -13.95 9.69
N SER A 146 -14.17 -13.75 10.87
CA SER A 146 -13.48 -14.72 11.69
C SER A 146 -13.89 -14.50 13.14
N MET A 147 -14.88 -15.26 13.61
CA MET A 147 -15.03 -15.43 15.05
C MET A 147 -14.03 -16.51 15.45
N GLY A 148 -12.82 -16.09 15.85
CA GLY A 148 -11.89 -16.99 16.52
C GLY A 148 -12.63 -17.79 17.59
N ASP A 149 -12.24 -19.04 17.84
CA ASP A 149 -12.80 -19.85 18.92
C ASP A 149 -12.30 -19.29 20.28
N CYS A 150 -12.80 -18.10 20.61
CA CYS A 150 -12.86 -17.46 21.91
C CYS A 150 -14.25 -17.77 22.51
#